data_AF-A0A4Q3TRD3-F1
#
_entry.id   AF-A0A4Q3TRD3-F1
#
_cell.length_a   1.000
_cell.length_b   1.000
_cell.length_c   1.000
_cell.angle_alpha   90.00
_cell.angle_beta   90.00
_cell.angle_gamma   90.00
#
_symmetry.space_group_name_H-M   'P 1'
#
loop_
_entity.id
_entity.type
_entity.pdbx_description
1 polymer ?
#
loop_
_entity_poly.entity_id
_entity_poly.type
_entity_poly.pdbx_seq_one_letter_code
_entity_poly.pdbx_strand_id
1 'polypeptide(L)'
;MSDDDKGQKTARLSRIDAPREQVLQVERRDYPELAPTDRPRSQSMDGFDEVYTDIVDYIVRCTHKIWDERDIGLIYTHYTHNCVLYGTMGTIYNREDVVRDTIQRLVSFPERRGMATQVIWDGNDKDGFYTSH
;
A
#
# COMPACT_ATOMS: atom_id res chain seq x y z
N MET A 1 32.33 -12.15 53.92
CA MET A 1 31.71 -12.91 52.81
C MET A 1 31.10 -11.86 51.89
N SER A 2 31.71 -11.69 50.73
CA SER A 2 31.32 -10.73 49.71
C SER A 2 30.28 -11.38 48.81
N ASP A 3 29.13 -10.73 48.59
CA ASP A 3 28.23 -11.08 47.50
C ASP A 3 28.34 -9.99 46.43
N ASP A 4 28.98 -10.38 45.32
CA ASP A 4 29.08 -9.64 44.07
C ASP A 4 27.72 -9.63 43.36
N ASP A 5 27.04 -8.49 43.31
CA ASP A 5 25.94 -8.26 42.36
C ASP A 5 26.49 -7.58 41.10
N LYS A 6 26.88 -8.40 40.12
CA LYS A 6 27.23 -7.93 38.77
C LYS A 6 25.95 -7.59 38.01
N GLY A 7 25.46 -6.37 38.22
CA GLY A 7 24.42 -5.74 37.41
C GLY A 7 24.81 -5.70 35.93
N GLN A 8 24.14 -6.56 35.15
CA GLN A 8 24.28 -6.72 33.72
C GLN A 8 23.83 -5.43 33.01
N LYS A 9 24.75 -4.73 32.32
CA LYS A 9 24.42 -3.55 31.51
C LYS A 9 23.55 -3.97 30.31
N THR A 10 22.26 -3.71 30.39
CA THR A 10 21.32 -3.85 29.27
C THR A 10 21.68 -2.83 28.19
N ALA A 11 22.29 -3.29 27.10
CA ALA A 11 22.55 -2.48 25.93
C ALA A 11 21.19 -2.10 25.30
N ARG A 12 20.82 -0.83 25.42
CA ARG A 12 19.67 -0.25 24.70
C ARG A 12 20.04 -0.28 23.22
N LEU A 13 19.37 -1.13 22.42
CA LEU A 13 19.46 -1.05 20.96
C LEU A 13 19.02 0.36 20.55
N SER A 14 19.98 1.20 20.16
CA SER A 14 19.70 2.44 19.47
C SER A 14 19.06 2.08 18.14
N ARG A 15 17.81 2.51 17.94
CA ARG A 15 17.20 2.51 16.60
C ARG A 15 18.17 3.20 15.66
N ILE A 16 18.48 2.55 14.55
CA ILE A 16 19.26 3.14 13.48
C ILE A 16 18.42 4.31 12.94
N ASP A 17 18.84 5.53 13.23
CA ASP A 17 18.27 6.75 12.64
C ASP A 17 18.78 6.87 11.19
N ALA A 18 18.24 6.01 10.32
CA ALA A 18 18.20 6.32 8.90
C ALA A 18 17.26 7.53 8.71
N PRO A 19 17.51 8.43 7.74
CA PRO A 19 16.54 9.45 7.38
C PRO A 19 15.21 8.76 7.06
N ARG A 20 14.23 8.88 7.94
CA ARG A 20 12.93 8.25 7.72
C ARG A 20 12.23 9.02 6.63
N GLU A 21 12.06 8.39 5.49
CA GLU A 21 11.13 8.86 4.47
C GLU A 21 9.80 9.19 5.15
N GLN A 22 9.37 10.45 5.03
CA GLN A 22 8.10 10.89 5.61
C GLN A 22 6.98 10.44 4.68
N VAL A 23 6.59 9.18 4.82
CA VAL A 23 5.48 8.57 4.08
C VAL A 23 4.13 8.91 4.72
N LEU A 24 3.09 8.92 3.89
CA LEU A 24 1.72 9.21 4.30
C LEU A 24 1.25 8.25 5.41
N GLN A 25 0.49 8.76 6.37
CA GLN A 25 -0.08 7.97 7.47
C GLN A 25 -1.59 7.80 7.27
N VAL A 26 -2.04 6.54 7.22
CA VAL A 26 -3.41 6.17 6.81
C VAL A 26 -4.43 6.24 7.95
N GLU A 27 -4.03 5.77 9.14
CA GLU A 27 -4.90 5.39 10.27
C GLU A 27 -5.81 6.47 10.89
N ARG A 28 -5.82 7.71 10.37
CA ARG A 28 -6.60 8.84 10.93
C ARG A 28 -7.07 9.87 9.89
N ARG A 29 -7.12 9.50 8.61
CA ARG A 29 -7.37 10.47 7.53
C ARG A 29 -8.48 9.99 6.61
N ASP A 30 -9.32 10.92 6.19
CA ASP A 30 -10.28 10.68 5.11
C ASP A 30 -9.57 10.69 3.75
N TYR A 31 -10.21 10.11 2.73
CA TYR A 31 -9.60 10.00 1.40
C TYR A 31 -9.05 11.34 0.84
N PRO A 32 -9.75 12.49 0.93
CA PRO A 32 -9.19 13.76 0.45
C PRO A 32 -7.87 14.17 1.12
N GLU A 33 -7.67 13.75 2.38
CA GLU A 33 -6.43 14.00 3.14
C GLU A 33 -5.33 12.95 2.84
N LEU A 34 -5.72 11.80 2.28
CA LEU A 34 -4.83 10.75 1.83
C LEU A 34 -4.41 10.89 0.37
N ALA A 35 -5.18 11.65 -0.41
CA ALA A 35 -4.92 11.89 -1.82
C ALA A 35 -4.77 13.39 -2.13
N PRO A 36 -3.93 14.15 -1.38
CA PRO A 36 -3.70 15.56 -1.66
C PRO A 36 -3.08 15.76 -3.05
N THR A 37 -3.44 16.84 -3.73
CA THR A 37 -2.94 17.14 -5.09
C THR A 37 -1.69 18.01 -5.09
N ASP A 38 -1.30 18.56 -3.95
CA ASP A 38 -0.25 19.58 -3.77
C ASP A 38 0.86 19.14 -2.80
N ARG A 39 0.84 17.87 -2.37
CA ARG A 39 1.87 17.35 -1.47
C ARG A 39 3.19 17.13 -2.25
N PRO A 40 4.35 17.53 -1.71
CA PRO A 40 5.63 17.26 -2.35
C PRO A 40 5.95 15.76 -2.33
N ARG A 41 6.62 15.26 -3.39
CA ARG A 41 7.15 13.89 -3.43
C ARG A 41 8.10 13.65 -2.24
N SER A 42 7.85 12.59 -1.50
CA SER A 42 8.70 12.15 -0.38
C SER A 42 9.52 10.90 -0.71
N GLN A 43 9.22 10.23 -1.82
CA GLN A 43 10.02 9.16 -2.43
C GLN A 43 10.29 9.48 -3.91
N SER A 44 11.32 8.87 -4.52
CA SER A 44 11.70 9.13 -5.93
C SER A 44 10.54 8.83 -6.89
N MET A 45 9.90 7.67 -6.72
CA MET A 45 8.73 7.24 -7.49
C MET A 45 8.98 7.28 -9.00
N ASP A 46 10.16 6.85 -9.42
CA ASP A 46 10.55 6.78 -10.82
C ASP A 46 9.72 5.70 -11.53
N GLY A 47 9.15 6.03 -12.68
CA GLY A 47 8.22 5.15 -13.39
C GLY A 47 6.77 5.22 -12.91
N PHE A 48 6.48 6.02 -11.88
CA PHE A 48 5.11 6.35 -11.46
C PHE A 48 4.70 7.73 -11.97
N ASP A 49 3.39 7.92 -12.18
CA ASP A 49 2.82 9.21 -12.59
C ASP A 49 3.19 10.33 -11.59
N GLU A 50 3.33 11.56 -12.10
CA GLU A 50 3.73 12.74 -11.32
C GLU A 50 2.85 13.02 -10.09
N VAL A 51 1.58 12.59 -10.15
CA VAL A 51 0.60 12.74 -9.06
C VAL A 51 0.97 11.97 -7.80
N TYR A 52 1.76 10.89 -7.89
CA TYR A 52 2.08 10.06 -6.74
C TYR A 52 3.29 10.61 -5.98
N THR A 53 3.09 10.83 -4.68
CA THR A 53 4.08 11.44 -3.80
C THR A 53 4.97 10.43 -3.08
N ASP A 54 4.41 9.27 -2.74
CA ASP A 54 5.07 8.10 -2.19
C ASP A 54 4.25 6.84 -2.50
N ILE A 55 4.77 5.68 -2.11
CA ILE A 55 4.13 4.39 -2.32
C ILE A 55 2.79 4.26 -1.59
N VAL A 56 2.61 4.94 -0.45
CA VAL A 56 1.35 4.89 0.31
C VAL A 56 0.26 5.66 -0.44
N ASP A 57 0.57 6.85 -0.96
CA ASP A 57 -0.32 7.62 -1.84
C ASP A 57 -0.68 6.81 -3.10
N TYR A 58 0.30 6.15 -3.73
CA TYR A 58 0.03 5.25 -4.86
C TYR A 58 -0.99 4.17 -4.50
N ILE A 59 -0.76 3.41 -3.43
CA ILE A 59 -1.64 2.30 -3.03
C ILE A 59 -3.04 2.80 -2.67
N VAL A 60 -3.16 3.87 -1.89
CA VAL A 60 -4.49 4.40 -1.51
C VAL A 60 -5.22 4.95 -2.74
N ARG A 61 -4.55 5.73 -3.59
CA ARG A 61 -5.18 6.37 -4.75
C ARG A 61 -5.54 5.37 -5.84
N CYS A 62 -4.66 4.41 -6.17
CA CYS A 62 -4.95 3.43 -7.22
C CYS A 62 -6.07 2.47 -6.83
N THR A 63 -6.10 2.05 -5.55
CA THR A 63 -7.17 1.18 -5.04
C THR A 63 -8.50 1.91 -5.00
N HIS A 64 -8.52 3.18 -4.56
CA HIS A 64 -9.73 3.99 -4.61
C HIS A 64 -10.28 4.16 -6.04
N LYS A 65 -9.41 4.49 -7.01
CA LYS A 65 -9.82 4.64 -8.42
C LYS A 65 -10.42 3.35 -8.99
N ILE A 66 -9.72 2.22 -8.85
CA ILE A 66 -10.17 0.93 -9.38
C ILE A 66 -11.49 0.51 -8.72
N TRP A 67 -11.53 0.53 -7.38
CA TRP A 67 -12.58 -0.12 -6.62
C TRP A 67 -13.73 0.79 -6.28
N ASP A 68 -13.50 2.04 -5.84
CA ASP A 68 -14.52 2.96 -5.32
C ASP A 68 -15.08 3.87 -6.42
N GLU A 69 -14.22 4.41 -7.28
CA GLU A 69 -14.62 5.22 -8.45
C GLU A 69 -15.06 4.36 -9.65
N ARG A 70 -14.89 3.02 -9.55
CA ARG A 70 -15.30 2.01 -10.54
C ARG A 70 -14.53 2.10 -11.86
N ASP A 71 -13.30 2.60 -11.83
CA ASP A 71 -12.42 2.63 -13.01
C ASP A 71 -11.71 1.28 -13.20
N ILE A 72 -12.50 0.24 -13.50
CA ILE A 72 -12.05 -1.15 -13.64
C ILE A 72 -11.00 -1.29 -14.76
N GLY A 73 -11.02 -0.38 -15.74
CA GLY A 73 -10.05 -0.36 -16.84
C GLY A 73 -8.60 -0.18 -16.39
N LEU A 74 -8.38 0.45 -15.22
CA LEU A 74 -7.05 0.60 -14.64
C LEU A 74 -6.41 -0.75 -14.27
N ILE A 75 -7.17 -1.83 -14.13
CA ILE A 75 -6.59 -3.18 -13.93
C ILE A 75 -5.62 -3.54 -15.06
N TYR A 76 -5.88 -3.10 -16.30
CA TYR A 76 -5.01 -3.40 -17.44
C TYR A 76 -3.64 -2.74 -17.38
N THR A 77 -3.49 -1.65 -16.62
CA THR A 77 -2.22 -0.94 -16.41
C THR A 77 -1.55 -1.30 -15.08
N HIS A 78 -2.32 -1.76 -14.09
CA HIS A 78 -1.82 -2.06 -12.74
C HIS A 78 -1.48 -3.55 -12.54
N TYR A 79 -2.08 -4.45 -13.32
CA TYR A 79 -1.88 -5.89 -13.20
C TYR A 79 -1.25 -6.44 -14.49
N THR A 80 -0.20 -7.24 -14.31
CA THR A 80 0.35 -8.05 -15.40
C THR A 80 -0.70 -9.04 -15.89
N HIS A 81 -0.59 -9.45 -17.17
CA HIS A 81 -1.57 -10.36 -17.77
C HIS A 81 -1.75 -11.66 -16.96
N ASN A 82 -0.64 -12.20 -16.44
CA ASN A 82 -0.55 -13.43 -15.65
C ASN A 82 -0.35 -13.18 -14.15
N CYS A 83 -0.93 -12.10 -13.60
CA CYS A 83 -0.83 -11.82 -12.18
C CYS A 83 -1.43 -12.95 -11.33
N VAL A 84 -0.84 -13.21 -10.16
CA VAL A 84 -1.38 -14.15 -9.18
C VAL A 84 -1.95 -13.36 -8.01
N LEU A 85 -3.25 -13.48 -7.77
CA LEU A 85 -3.95 -12.83 -6.66
C LEU A 85 -4.42 -13.88 -5.66
N TYR A 86 -3.98 -13.76 -4.42
CA TYR A 86 -4.41 -14.63 -3.32
C TYR A 86 -5.59 -14.00 -2.60
N GLY A 87 -6.80 -14.47 -2.91
CA GLY A 87 -8.04 -14.03 -2.27
C GLY A 87 -8.50 -15.00 -1.17
N THR A 88 -9.48 -14.57 -0.37
CA THR A 88 -10.09 -15.39 0.68
C THR A 88 -10.87 -16.58 0.14
N MET A 89 -11.39 -16.48 -1.08
CA MET A 89 -12.20 -17.52 -1.73
C MET A 89 -11.40 -18.40 -2.71
N GLY A 90 -10.11 -18.13 -2.89
CA GLY A 90 -9.26 -18.84 -3.82
C GLY A 90 -8.19 -17.96 -4.45
N THR A 91 -7.35 -18.58 -5.29
CA THR A 91 -6.29 -17.90 -6.04
C THR A 91 -6.73 -17.63 -7.47
N ILE A 92 -6.53 -16.41 -7.94
CA ILE A 92 -6.75 -15.98 -9.33
C ILE A 92 -5.38 -15.91 -10.03
N TYR A 93 -5.31 -16.35 -11.28
CA TYR A 93 -4.04 -16.51 -12.03
C TYR A 93 -3.92 -15.62 -13.28
N ASN A 94 -4.91 -14.75 -13.52
CA ASN A 94 -4.86 -13.78 -14.61
C ASN A 94 -5.70 -12.56 -14.28
N ARG A 95 -5.41 -11.43 -14.93
CA ARG A 95 -6.14 -10.17 -14.69
C ARG A 95 -7.57 -10.15 -15.22
N GLU A 96 -7.90 -10.97 -16.22
CA GLU A 96 -9.23 -10.99 -16.83
C GLU A 96 -10.28 -11.53 -15.85
N ASP A 97 -9.89 -12.51 -15.04
CA ASP A 97 -10.71 -13.02 -13.94
C ASP A 97 -10.84 -11.96 -12.83
N VAL A 98 -9.81 -11.16 -12.55
CA VAL A 98 -9.93 -10.02 -11.63
C VAL A 98 -10.97 -9.01 -12.15
N VAL A 99 -10.94 -8.66 -13.44
CA VAL A 99 -11.96 -7.78 -14.06
C VAL A 99 -13.36 -8.38 -13.93
N ARG A 100 -13.53 -9.66 -14.28
CA ARG A 100 -14.81 -10.36 -14.20
C ARG A 100 -15.38 -10.36 -12.78
N ASP A 101 -14.58 -10.75 -11.81
CA ASP A 101 -14.97 -10.83 -10.40
C ASP A 101 -15.31 -9.45 -9.85
N THR A 102 -14.57 -8.41 -10.27
CA THR A 102 -14.85 -7.02 -9.93
C THR A 102 -16.25 -6.61 -10.39
N ILE A 103 -16.59 -6.87 -11.65
CA ILE A 103 -17.90 -6.54 -12.22
C ILE A 103 -19.01 -7.30 -11.49
N GLN A 104 -18.83 -8.60 -11.26
CA GLN A 104 -19.81 -9.40 -10.52
C GLN A 104 -20.04 -8.87 -9.10
N ARG A 105 -18.95 -8.49 -8.41
CA ARG A 105 -19.02 -7.91 -7.06
C ARG A 105 -19.77 -6.58 -7.06
N LEU A 106 -19.53 -5.71 -8.04
CA LEU A 106 -20.19 -4.40 -8.15
C LEU A 106 -21.68 -4.53 -8.44
N VAL A 107 -22.09 -5.51 -9.24
CA VAL A 107 -23.51 -5.81 -9.47
C VAL A 107 -24.17 -6.34 -8.21
N SER A 108 -23.47 -7.19 -7.45
CA SER A 108 -24.02 -7.83 -6.24
C SER A 108 -24.06 -6.87 -5.04
N PHE A 109 -23.10 -5.94 -4.95
CA PHE A 109 -22.93 -5.02 -3.83
C PHE A 109 -22.59 -3.60 -4.32
N PRO A 110 -23.54 -2.89 -4.96
CA PRO A 110 -23.27 -1.62 -5.65
C PRO A 110 -22.80 -0.51 -4.71
N GLU A 111 -23.22 -0.54 -3.44
CA GLU A 111 -22.88 0.48 -2.43
C GLU A 111 -21.58 0.17 -1.67
N ARG A 112 -20.93 -0.98 -1.92
CA ARG A 112 -19.71 -1.35 -1.21
C ARG A 112 -18.57 -0.38 -1.58
N ARG A 113 -17.90 0.15 -0.56
CA ARG A 113 -16.65 0.91 -0.67
C ARG A 113 -15.56 0.31 0.22
N GLY A 114 -14.32 0.39 -0.22
CA GLY A 114 -13.15 0.01 0.56
C GLY A 114 -12.65 1.18 1.40
N MET A 115 -12.06 0.90 2.55
CA MET A 115 -11.24 1.87 3.27
C MET A 115 -9.84 1.29 3.39
N ALA A 116 -8.84 2.01 2.90
CA ALA A 116 -7.45 1.72 3.24
C ALA A 116 -7.27 2.07 4.72
N THR A 117 -6.99 1.08 5.57
CA THR A 117 -6.84 1.29 7.02
C THR A 117 -5.37 1.36 7.42
N GLN A 118 -4.56 0.52 6.80
CA GLN A 118 -3.13 0.44 6.99
C GLN A 118 -2.48 0.16 5.64
N VAL A 119 -1.27 0.63 5.43
CA VAL A 119 -0.45 0.23 4.29
C VAL A 119 0.89 -0.20 4.84
N ILE A 120 1.25 -1.45 4.58
CA ILE A 120 2.59 -1.98 4.85
C ILE A 120 3.32 -2.15 3.53
N TRP A 121 4.60 -1.81 3.52
CA TRP A 121 5.40 -1.90 2.31
C TRP A 121 6.88 -2.12 2.64
N ASP A 122 7.60 -2.66 1.65
CA ASP A 122 9.06 -2.80 1.63
C ASP A 122 9.58 -2.64 0.19
N GLY A 123 10.87 -2.37 0.03
CA GLY A 123 11.51 -2.17 -1.26
C GLY A 123 11.57 -0.71 -1.73
N ASN A 124 11.72 -0.49 -3.04
CA ASN A 124 11.87 0.84 -3.65
C ASN A 124 11.45 0.83 -5.14
N ASP A 125 11.54 1.97 -5.82
CA ASP A 125 11.14 2.15 -7.22
C ASP A 125 12.12 1.54 -8.26
N LYS A 126 13.27 1.03 -7.83
CA LYS A 126 14.26 0.35 -8.68
C LYS A 126 14.17 -1.17 -8.57
N ASP A 127 14.14 -1.68 -7.34
CA ASP A 127 14.11 -3.11 -7.03
C ASP A 127 12.67 -3.65 -7.01
N GLY A 128 11.68 -2.76 -6.89
CA GLY A 128 10.26 -3.08 -6.78
C GLY A 128 9.73 -2.91 -5.36
N PHE A 129 8.46 -2.55 -5.28
CA PHE A 129 7.72 -2.46 -4.02
C PHE A 129 6.93 -3.74 -3.76
N TYR A 130 7.00 -4.25 -2.53
CA TYR A 130 6.05 -5.22 -2.00
C TYR A 130 5.10 -4.48 -1.07
N THR A 131 3.79 -4.58 -1.30
CA THR A 131 2.79 -3.79 -0.57
C THR A 131 1.60 -4.64 -0.12
N SER A 132 0.94 -4.22 0.96
CA SER A 132 -0.36 -4.73 1.40
C SER A 132 -1.16 -3.61 2.08
N HIS A 133 -2.48 -3.61 1.87
CA HIS A 133 -3.42 -2.63 2.43
C HIS A 133 -4.74 -3.27 2.89
#